data_AF-A0A8J6KSN7-F1
#
_entry.id   AF-A0A8J6KSN7-F1
#
_cell.length_a   1.000
_cell.length_b   1.000
_cell.length_c   1.000
_cell.angle_alpha   90.00
_cell.angle_beta   90.00
_cell.angle_gamma   90.00
#
_symmetry.space_group_name_H-M   'P 1'
#
loop_
_entity.id
_entity.type
_entity.pdbx_description
1 polymer ?
#
loop_
_entity_poly.entity_id
_entity_poly.type
_entity_poly.pdbx_seq_one_letter_code
_entity_poly.pdbx_strand_id
1 'polypeptide(L)'
;MAYWNMENIIHHGGQNLPEHNSSCHPAREVKNIGDITLSQRICTTSSAHLGLEINKAFTPKANTLHPDKPSAERVGKEDVEVFDAFGGTRVFLKLRPEYQLHSYNRSETCQPLSVSEGENRQVPQDLMQKLESLILKYIELVNLEEIGTICLGFFKSSSNLSEFVMRKIGDLACANMQHVSSHTLVHILKMFRFTHVEHVDFMKRFGEIAPQRIPSLGVQGVMHLTLACSALRILDERVMNAVAASLPPRVAHCRSKDVAKILWSFGTLNYKPPNTEEFYSSLINEIRRKMPEFSRYPEHLLTCLLGLAFSEYFPTEFINVALSPEFVRLAQESSKFELTKELYTLDGTVAIECPDYKGSRLNPHLQQEASVMLWNLACKDMRSKPEFLEALSLLETMLGGPQYIKHHMILPHTRSSDLEVQLDANMKPLPINSEVTPMEDAARLQFKQVGVSLTDDLMNQLLKGKAKRYLQGETELETGQPPVELRKKTAGPLVDSACSVPDRSGNVGTDGLCPIAHIQPPLVKLAIQFTNKNQYCYGTRDLLGLHNMKRRQLVRIGYRVVELSYWEWLPLLKRTRLEKLAYLHEKVFTSAL
;
A
#
# COMPACT_ATOMS: atom_id res chain seq x y z
N MET A 1 9.24 14.32 21.64
CA MET A 1 9.99 13.91 22.85
C MET A 1 9.00 13.24 23.78
N ALA A 2 9.11 11.92 23.98
CA ALA A 2 8.47 11.18 25.06
C ALA A 2 9.29 9.89 25.21
N TYR A 3 9.95 9.78 26.36
CA TYR A 3 10.88 8.72 26.74
C TYR A 3 10.11 7.49 27.19
N TRP A 4 10.68 6.32 26.90
CA TRP A 4 10.43 5.08 27.63
C TRP A 4 10.97 5.21 29.05
N ASN A 5 10.29 4.62 30.04
CA ASN A 5 10.96 4.12 31.23
C ASN A 5 10.37 2.78 31.65
N MET A 6 11.29 1.84 31.90
CA MET A 6 11.03 0.60 32.63
C MET A 6 10.70 0.92 34.09
N GLU A 7 9.79 0.15 34.67
CA GLU A 7 9.73 -0.01 36.12
C GLU A 7 10.78 -1.01 36.59
N ASN A 8 11.44 -0.68 37.70
CA ASN A 8 11.76 -1.65 38.74
C ASN A 8 11.59 -0.96 40.11
N ILE A 9 10.59 -1.46 40.84
CA ILE A 9 10.53 -1.78 42.28
C ILE A 9 11.40 -0.93 43.25
N ILE A 10 10.76 -0.33 44.26
CA ILE A 10 10.93 -0.56 45.72
C ILE A 10 10.49 0.65 46.60
N HIS A 11 9.67 0.31 47.62
CA HIS A 11 9.38 0.91 48.94
C HIS A 11 8.72 2.31 49.17
N HIS A 12 7.54 2.21 49.82
CA HIS A 12 6.94 3.01 50.91
C HIS A 12 7.70 4.20 51.52
N GLY A 13 6.94 5.27 51.79
CA GLY A 13 7.10 6.07 53.01
C GLY A 13 6.61 7.53 52.95
N GLY A 14 5.60 7.86 53.76
CA GLY A 14 5.37 9.13 54.48
C GLY A 14 5.34 10.44 53.68
N GLN A 15 4.19 11.09 53.52
CA GLN A 15 3.55 12.04 54.45
C GLN A 15 4.21 13.43 54.59
N ASN A 16 3.37 14.43 54.27
CA ASN A 16 3.20 15.76 54.90
C ASN A 16 4.18 16.91 54.60
N LEU A 17 3.63 17.97 54.01
CA LEU A 17 3.86 19.36 54.43
C LEU A 17 2.59 20.22 54.18
N PRO A 18 2.32 21.25 55.02
CA PRO A 18 1.05 21.97 55.06
C PRO A 18 1.10 23.39 54.44
N GLU A 19 -0.10 23.98 54.44
CA GLU A 19 -0.57 25.30 54.01
C GLU A 19 0.20 26.51 54.60
N HIS A 20 0.27 27.63 53.86
CA HIS A 20 -0.50 28.87 54.14
C HIS A 20 -0.03 30.11 53.32
N ASN A 21 -1.05 30.89 52.88
CA ASN A 21 -1.14 32.37 52.84
C ASN A 21 -0.23 33.19 51.91
N SER A 22 -0.62 34.33 51.33
CA SER A 22 -1.91 35.03 51.15
C SER A 22 -1.63 36.35 50.39
N SER A 23 -2.66 36.84 49.68
CA SER A 23 -3.05 38.26 49.56
C SER A 23 -2.83 39.04 48.25
N CYS A 24 -3.91 39.77 47.92
CA CYS A 24 -4.02 41.07 47.23
C CYS A 24 -4.34 41.14 45.71
N HIS A 25 -5.65 41.29 45.46
CA HIS A 25 -6.40 41.87 44.32
C HIS A 25 -5.99 43.33 43.97
N PRO A 26 -6.34 43.95 42.80
CA PRO A 26 -7.69 43.95 42.21
C PRO A 26 -7.92 44.01 40.68
N ALA A 27 -9.15 43.60 40.35
CA ALA A 27 -10.04 43.71 39.17
C ALA A 27 -9.69 44.60 37.95
N ARG A 28 -9.87 44.04 36.74
CA ARG A 28 -11.02 44.34 35.85
C ARG A 28 -11.12 43.40 34.62
N GLU A 29 -12.33 42.87 34.45
CA GLU A 29 -13.01 42.42 33.22
C GLU A 29 -12.33 41.44 32.24
N VAL A 30 -12.71 40.15 32.35
CA VAL A 30 -12.64 39.20 31.23
C VAL A 30 -14.02 38.57 31.03
N LYS A 31 -14.55 38.73 29.83
CA LYS A 31 -15.76 38.06 29.34
C LYS A 31 -15.53 36.55 29.29
N ASN A 32 -16.42 35.80 29.94
CA ASN A 32 -16.56 34.35 29.81
C ASN A 32 -16.80 33.94 28.35
N ILE A 33 -15.96 33.06 27.83
CA ILE A 33 -16.28 32.12 26.75
C ILE A 33 -15.82 30.75 27.24
N GLY A 34 -16.78 29.83 27.30
CA GLY A 34 -16.67 28.55 28.00
C GLY A 34 -15.75 27.52 27.35
N ASP A 35 -15.26 26.65 28.22
CA ASP A 35 -14.96 25.22 28.06
C ASP A 35 -14.75 24.71 26.63
N ILE A 36 -13.50 24.75 26.18
CA ILE A 36 -13.02 23.90 25.09
C ILE A 36 -12.54 22.60 25.71
N THR A 37 -13.37 21.57 25.59
CA THR A 37 -13.03 20.18 25.86
C THR A 37 -11.90 19.72 24.94
N LEU A 38 -10.83 19.25 25.55
CA LEU A 38 -9.61 18.76 24.90
C LEU A 38 -9.91 17.42 24.20
N SER A 39 -10.36 17.46 22.95
CA SER A 39 -10.50 16.27 22.11
C SER A 39 -9.12 15.81 21.65
N GLN A 40 -8.63 14.72 22.25
CA GLN A 40 -7.50 13.95 21.76
C GLN A 40 -7.85 13.38 20.37
N ARG A 41 -7.51 14.12 19.32
CA ARG A 41 -7.58 13.65 17.93
C ARG A 41 -6.42 12.71 17.66
N ILE A 42 -6.74 11.43 17.49
CA ILE A 42 -5.84 10.42 16.92
C ILE A 42 -5.60 10.82 15.45
N CYS A 43 -4.36 11.21 15.17
CA CYS A 43 -3.89 11.60 13.84
C CYS A 43 -3.75 10.35 12.96
N THR A 44 -4.70 10.11 12.06
CA THR A 44 -4.61 9.05 11.05
C THR A 44 -4.06 9.65 9.76
N THR A 45 -2.82 9.27 9.40
CA THR A 45 -2.17 9.68 8.16
C THR A 45 -2.89 9.07 6.95
N SER A 46 -3.64 9.90 6.22
CA SER A 46 -4.59 9.51 5.16
C SER A 46 -3.95 9.12 3.81
N SER A 47 -2.63 9.24 3.62
CA SER A 47 -2.04 9.12 2.28
C SER A 47 -1.63 7.73 1.81
N ALA A 48 -1.72 6.71 2.67
CA ALA A 48 -1.35 5.35 2.26
C ALA A 48 -2.23 4.24 2.86
N HIS A 49 -3.51 4.58 3.08
CA HIS A 49 -4.58 3.61 3.36
C HIS A 49 -5.37 3.16 2.11
N LEU A 50 -4.89 3.47 0.91
CA LEU A 50 -5.61 3.22 -0.35
C LEU A 50 -5.59 1.75 -0.85
N GLY A 51 -5.07 0.81 -0.05
CA GLY A 51 -5.21 -0.61 -0.34
C GLY A 51 -6.58 -1.19 0.01
N LEU A 52 -7.42 -0.48 0.78
CA LEU A 52 -8.69 -1.01 1.27
C LEU A 52 -9.72 0.06 1.70
N GLU A 53 -9.87 1.16 0.96
CA GLU A 53 -11.21 1.77 0.94
C GLU A 53 -12.14 0.72 0.31
N ILE A 54 -12.82 -0.08 1.16
CA ILE A 54 -14.06 -0.72 0.77
C ILE A 54 -14.99 0.45 0.50
N ASN A 55 -14.99 0.81 -0.76
CA ASN A 55 -15.64 1.95 -1.32
C ASN A 55 -17.01 2.19 -0.65
N LYS A 56 -17.12 3.31 0.07
CA LYS A 56 -18.40 3.75 0.63
C LYS A 56 -19.28 4.17 -0.54
N ALA A 57 -20.44 3.52 -0.67
CA ALA A 57 -21.47 3.94 -1.61
C ALA A 57 -21.94 5.36 -1.24
N PHE A 58 -22.06 6.23 -2.23
CA PHE A 58 -22.74 7.52 -2.08
C PHE A 58 -24.26 7.31 -2.08
N THR A 59 -24.97 8.05 -1.22
CA THR A 59 -26.44 8.06 -1.17
C THR A 59 -26.99 8.93 -2.32
N PRO A 60 -27.83 8.40 -3.23
CA PRO A 60 -28.51 9.24 -4.21
C PRO A 60 -29.63 10.03 -3.51
N LYS A 61 -29.77 11.32 -3.87
CA LYS A 61 -30.96 12.11 -3.52
C LYS A 61 -32.18 11.49 -4.20
N ALA A 62 -33.21 11.20 -3.43
CA ALA A 62 -34.47 10.63 -3.90
C ALA A 62 -35.23 11.65 -4.77
N ASN A 63 -35.57 11.26 -6.00
CA ASN A 63 -36.66 11.86 -6.77
C ASN A 63 -37.80 10.85 -6.83
N THR A 64 -38.98 11.30 -6.45
CA THR A 64 -40.23 10.57 -6.30
C THR A 64 -40.84 10.27 -7.67
N LEU A 65 -41.19 9.01 -7.96
CA LEU A 65 -42.20 8.66 -8.97
C LEU A 65 -42.83 7.29 -8.65
N HIS A 66 -44.16 7.25 -8.78
CA HIS A 66 -45.09 6.19 -8.38
C HIS A 66 -45.07 4.94 -9.29
N PRO A 67 -45.62 3.79 -8.83
CA PRO A 67 -45.47 2.50 -9.47
C PRO A 67 -46.66 2.16 -10.39
N ASP A 68 -46.41 1.39 -11.44
CA ASP A 68 -47.42 0.52 -12.05
C ASP A 68 -46.77 -0.79 -12.55
N LYS A 69 -47.47 -1.90 -12.31
CA LYS A 69 -47.18 -3.28 -12.73
C LYS A 69 -48.44 -3.79 -13.45
N PRO A 70 -48.35 -4.75 -14.40
CA PRO A 70 -48.51 -6.16 -13.97
C PRO A 70 -47.78 -7.26 -14.79
N SER A 71 -47.61 -8.39 -14.09
CA SER A 71 -47.43 -9.84 -14.38
C SER A 71 -47.29 -10.46 -15.79
N ALA A 72 -46.37 -11.46 -15.90
CA ALA A 72 -46.58 -12.84 -16.39
C ALA A 72 -45.26 -13.65 -16.19
N GLU A 73 -45.20 -14.66 -15.30
CA GLU A 73 -45.33 -16.13 -15.49
C GLU A 73 -43.98 -16.89 -15.58
N ARG A 74 -43.92 -18.01 -14.82
CA ARG A 74 -42.73 -18.83 -14.51
C ARG A 74 -42.65 -20.06 -15.42
N VAL A 75 -41.44 -20.50 -15.80
CA VAL A 75 -41.08 -21.93 -15.98
C VAL A 75 -39.57 -22.11 -15.73
N GLY A 76 -39.19 -23.21 -15.07
CA GLY A 76 -37.81 -23.76 -15.07
C GLY A 76 -36.99 -23.53 -13.80
N LYS A 77 -37.32 -24.22 -12.68
CA LYS A 77 -36.43 -24.32 -11.51
C LYS A 77 -35.41 -25.44 -11.75
N GLU A 78 -34.12 -25.09 -11.77
CA GLU A 78 -33.04 -25.99 -11.38
C GLU A 78 -32.57 -25.55 -9.99
N ASP A 79 -32.39 -26.51 -9.08
CA ASP A 79 -32.09 -26.30 -7.68
C ASP A 79 -30.67 -25.73 -7.50
N VAL A 80 -30.58 -24.40 -7.58
CA VAL A 80 -29.49 -23.61 -7.02
C VAL A 80 -29.81 -23.46 -5.53
N GLU A 81 -28.92 -23.92 -4.65
CA GLU A 81 -28.96 -23.57 -3.23
C GLU A 81 -28.89 -22.05 -3.07
N VAL A 82 -30.07 -21.42 -3.01
CA VAL A 82 -30.24 -20.02 -2.64
C VAL A 82 -29.94 -19.94 -1.14
N PHE A 83 -28.70 -19.66 -0.81
CA PHE A 83 -28.33 -19.23 0.54
C PHE A 83 -29.02 -17.87 0.80
N ASP A 84 -30.11 -17.90 1.57
CA ASP A 84 -30.89 -16.73 1.96
C ASP A 84 -29.99 -15.71 2.69
N ALA A 85 -29.65 -14.64 1.98
CA ALA A 85 -28.74 -13.60 2.44
C ALA A 85 -29.40 -12.56 3.36
N PHE A 86 -30.71 -12.62 3.60
CA PHE A 86 -31.45 -11.54 4.27
C PHE A 86 -31.84 -11.84 5.72
N GLY A 87 -31.95 -13.11 6.13
CA GLY A 87 -32.11 -13.49 7.55
C GLY A 87 -30.83 -13.46 8.39
N GLY A 88 -29.67 -13.29 7.75
CA GLY A 88 -28.35 -13.68 8.29
C GLY A 88 -27.57 -12.63 9.09
N THR A 89 -27.91 -11.35 9.03
CA THR A 89 -27.02 -10.27 9.53
C THR A 89 -26.96 -10.18 11.06
N ARG A 90 -27.93 -10.77 11.76
CA ARG A 90 -28.08 -10.75 13.22
C ARG A 90 -28.14 -12.14 13.85
N VAL A 91 -27.78 -13.19 13.10
CA VAL A 91 -27.83 -14.59 13.58
C VAL A 91 -26.95 -14.79 14.81
N PHE A 92 -25.83 -14.07 14.93
CA PHE A 92 -24.97 -14.13 16.12
C PHE A 92 -25.67 -13.66 17.41
N LEU A 93 -26.65 -12.75 17.32
CA LEU A 93 -27.43 -12.30 18.48
C LEU A 93 -28.28 -13.45 19.06
N LYS A 94 -28.57 -14.48 18.26
CA LYS A 94 -29.31 -15.66 18.71
C LYS A 94 -28.43 -16.71 19.39
N LEU A 95 -27.10 -16.59 19.30
CA LEU A 95 -26.17 -17.60 19.82
C LEU A 95 -26.16 -17.66 21.35
N ARG A 96 -26.41 -16.54 22.04
CA ARG A 96 -26.40 -16.48 23.50
C ARG A 96 -27.51 -15.58 24.06
N PRO A 97 -28.19 -16.00 25.14
CA PRO A 97 -29.25 -15.19 25.79
C PRO A 97 -28.80 -13.77 26.17
N GLU A 98 -27.52 -13.61 26.52
CA GLU A 98 -26.92 -12.33 26.92
C GLU A 98 -26.84 -11.33 25.76
N TYR A 99 -26.69 -11.79 24.51
CA TYR A 99 -26.71 -10.93 23.33
C TYR A 99 -28.13 -10.54 22.92
N GLN A 100 -29.11 -11.40 23.26
CA GLN A 100 -30.54 -11.16 22.99
C GLN A 100 -31.13 -10.07 23.90
N LEU A 101 -30.62 -9.95 25.13
CA LEU A 101 -31.10 -8.96 26.10
C LEU A 101 -30.97 -7.50 25.60
N HIS A 102 -30.02 -7.28 24.69
CA HIS A 102 -29.76 -5.96 24.09
C HIS A 102 -30.35 -5.82 22.68
N SER A 103 -30.93 -6.88 22.11
CA SER A 103 -31.53 -6.86 20.77
C SER A 103 -33.03 -6.53 20.77
N TYR A 104 -33.69 -6.54 21.93
CA TYR A 104 -35.11 -6.22 22.08
C TYR A 104 -35.31 -5.24 23.22
N ASN A 105 -35.67 -3.99 22.89
CA ASN A 105 -36.16 -3.03 23.86
C ASN A 105 -37.57 -3.50 24.30
N ARG A 106 -37.71 -3.99 25.53
CA ARG A 106 -38.95 -4.64 26.02
C ARG A 106 -40.07 -3.64 26.34
N SER A 107 -39.93 -2.37 25.98
CA SER A 107 -40.86 -1.28 26.37
C SER A 107 -41.42 -0.45 25.21
N GLU A 108 -41.22 -0.84 23.95
CA GLU A 108 -41.87 -0.17 22.82
C GLU A 108 -42.68 -1.17 22.00
N THR A 109 -43.96 -0.87 21.83
CA THR A 109 -44.89 -1.56 20.94
C THR A 109 -44.26 -1.71 19.56
N CYS A 110 -44.09 -2.97 19.13
CA CYS A 110 -43.46 -3.34 17.88
C CYS A 110 -44.14 -2.66 16.68
N GLN A 111 -43.46 -1.68 16.08
CA GLN A 111 -43.45 -1.61 14.63
C GLN A 111 -42.32 -2.54 14.15
N PRO A 112 -42.59 -3.49 13.24
CA PRO A 112 -41.52 -4.25 12.62
C PRO A 112 -40.59 -3.25 11.92
N LEU A 113 -39.30 -3.27 12.27
CA LEU A 113 -38.27 -2.48 11.57
C LEU A 113 -38.48 -2.68 10.07
N SER A 114 -38.76 -1.59 9.36
CA SER A 114 -39.18 -1.63 7.97
C SER A 114 -38.07 -2.24 7.11
N VAL A 115 -38.49 -2.96 6.07
CA VAL A 115 -37.63 -3.64 5.07
C VAL A 115 -36.51 -2.71 4.53
N SER A 116 -36.69 -1.39 4.57
CA SER A 116 -35.70 -0.36 4.20
C SER A 116 -34.45 -0.28 5.07
N GLU A 117 -34.48 -0.73 6.34
CA GLU A 117 -33.27 -0.76 7.19
C GLU A 117 -32.39 -2.00 6.93
N GLY A 118 -33.01 -3.09 6.47
CA GLY A 118 -32.29 -4.30 6.05
C GLY A 118 -31.49 -4.11 4.76
N GLU A 119 -31.89 -3.14 3.92
CA GLU A 119 -31.20 -2.81 2.66
C GLU A 119 -29.92 -1.98 2.87
N ASN A 120 -29.79 -1.24 3.97
CA ASN A 120 -28.71 -0.26 4.17
C ASN A 120 -27.49 -0.75 4.96
N ARG A 121 -27.46 -2.02 5.43
CA ARG A 121 -26.37 -2.54 6.29
C ARG A 121 -26.04 -1.67 7.51
N GLN A 122 -26.92 -0.74 7.88
CA GLN A 122 -26.69 0.21 8.96
C GLN A 122 -27.35 -0.32 10.23
N VAL A 123 -26.55 -0.39 11.29
CA VAL A 123 -26.97 -0.81 12.63
C VAL A 123 -26.67 0.36 13.59
N PRO A 124 -27.55 0.68 14.56
CA PRO A 124 -27.29 1.76 15.50
C PRO A 124 -25.93 1.61 16.20
N GLN A 125 -25.13 2.67 16.18
CA GLN A 125 -23.75 2.63 16.71
C GLN A 125 -23.71 2.26 18.20
N ASP A 126 -24.67 2.74 18.99
CA ASP A 126 -24.78 2.44 20.42
C ASP A 126 -25.02 0.94 20.68
N LEU A 127 -25.80 0.28 19.81
CA LEU A 127 -26.00 -1.16 19.88
C LEU A 127 -24.68 -1.89 19.62
N MET A 128 -23.94 -1.49 18.60
CA MET A 128 -22.66 -2.11 18.26
C MET A 128 -21.61 -1.94 19.36
N GLN A 129 -21.56 -0.78 20.01
CA GLN A 129 -20.68 -0.54 21.16
C GLN A 129 -21.04 -1.39 22.39
N LYS A 130 -22.35 -1.53 22.67
CA LYS A 130 -22.84 -2.42 23.75
C LYS A 130 -22.50 -3.88 23.45
N LEU A 131 -22.67 -4.31 22.19
CA LEU A 131 -22.31 -5.66 21.75
C LEU A 131 -20.82 -5.93 21.87
N GLU A 132 -19.97 -4.98 21.47
CA GLU A 132 -18.52 -5.10 21.65
C GLU A 132 -18.14 -5.25 23.13
N SER A 133 -18.77 -4.47 24.02
CA SER A 133 -18.54 -4.56 25.46
C SER A 133 -18.91 -5.95 26.03
N LEU A 134 -20.00 -6.54 25.54
CA LEU A 134 -20.41 -7.91 25.92
C LEU A 134 -19.48 -8.97 25.35
N ILE A 135 -19.07 -8.82 24.09
CA ILE A 135 -18.09 -9.71 23.46
C ILE A 135 -16.82 -9.71 24.31
N LEU A 136 -16.32 -8.53 24.69
CA LEU A 136 -15.12 -8.43 25.49
C LEU A 136 -15.29 -9.07 26.88
N LYS A 137 -16.44 -8.85 27.53
CA LYS A 137 -16.73 -9.46 28.85
C LYS A 137 -16.70 -10.98 28.81
N TYR A 138 -17.14 -11.59 27.71
CA TYR A 138 -17.28 -13.04 27.60
C TYR A 138 -16.26 -13.69 26.67
N ILE A 139 -15.27 -12.96 26.16
CA ILE A 139 -14.39 -13.40 25.05
C ILE A 139 -13.68 -14.73 25.33
N GLU A 140 -13.27 -14.96 26.58
CA GLU A 140 -12.60 -16.19 27.03
C GLU A 140 -13.56 -17.41 27.11
N LEU A 141 -14.87 -17.19 27.04
CA LEU A 141 -15.91 -18.22 27.04
C LEU A 141 -16.51 -18.48 25.65
N VAL A 142 -16.12 -17.69 24.64
CA VAL A 142 -16.62 -17.80 23.27
C VAL A 142 -15.80 -18.83 22.50
N ASN A 143 -16.45 -19.77 21.82
CA ASN A 143 -15.75 -20.72 20.97
C ASN A 143 -15.38 -20.10 19.61
N LEU A 144 -14.47 -20.74 18.87
CA LEU A 144 -13.93 -20.16 17.63
C LEU A 144 -14.99 -19.95 16.53
N GLU A 145 -16.02 -20.81 16.44
CA GLU A 145 -17.08 -20.65 15.43
C GLU A 145 -18.02 -19.48 15.78
N GLU A 146 -18.26 -19.24 17.07
CA GLU A 146 -18.96 -18.04 17.55
C GLU A 146 -18.15 -16.78 17.24
N ILE A 147 -16.82 -16.79 17.43
CA ILE A 147 -15.92 -15.71 17.01
C ILE A 147 -16.05 -15.44 15.50
N GLY A 148 -16.06 -16.49 14.68
CA GLY A 148 -16.32 -16.38 13.24
C GLY A 148 -17.63 -15.68 12.92
N THR A 149 -18.69 -15.99 13.67
CA THR A 149 -20.02 -15.41 13.48
C THR A 149 -20.06 -13.94 13.93
N ILE A 150 -19.40 -13.60 15.06
CA ILE A 150 -19.23 -12.22 15.53
C ILE A 150 -18.49 -11.40 14.46
N CYS A 151 -17.35 -11.90 13.98
CA CYS A 151 -16.58 -11.22 12.95
C CYS A 151 -17.40 -10.99 11.67
N LEU A 152 -18.17 -11.99 11.24
CA LEU A 152 -19.06 -11.84 10.09
C LEU A 152 -20.16 -10.79 10.33
N GLY A 153 -20.75 -10.78 11.53
CA GLY A 153 -21.80 -9.84 11.92
C GLY A 153 -21.32 -8.39 11.85
N PHE A 154 -20.21 -8.08 12.52
CA PHE A 154 -19.59 -6.75 12.51
C PHE A 154 -19.15 -6.32 11.10
N PHE A 155 -18.57 -7.24 10.33
CA PHE A 155 -18.21 -6.96 8.94
C PHE A 155 -19.43 -6.59 8.09
N LYS A 156 -20.52 -7.36 8.19
CA LYS A 156 -21.74 -7.11 7.41
C LYS A 156 -22.49 -5.85 7.85
N SER A 157 -22.39 -5.46 9.12
CA SER A 157 -22.95 -4.20 9.64
C SER A 157 -22.05 -2.98 9.39
N SER A 158 -20.92 -3.17 8.71
CA SER A 158 -19.92 -2.11 8.47
C SER A 158 -19.46 -1.43 9.77
N SER A 159 -19.38 -2.20 10.86
CA SER A 159 -19.02 -1.71 12.20
C SER A 159 -17.64 -2.25 12.59
N ASN A 160 -16.80 -1.36 13.12
CA ASN A 160 -15.46 -1.76 13.57
C ASN A 160 -15.53 -2.44 14.94
N LEU A 161 -14.61 -3.37 15.15
CA LEU A 161 -14.19 -3.82 16.49
C LEU A 161 -12.94 -3.00 16.88
N SER A 162 -12.79 -2.70 18.16
CA SER A 162 -11.57 -2.05 18.66
C SER A 162 -10.33 -2.91 18.39
N GLU A 163 -9.18 -2.25 18.31
CA GLU A 163 -7.89 -2.92 18.17
C GLU A 163 -7.68 -3.95 19.31
N PHE A 164 -8.07 -3.61 20.53
CA PHE A 164 -7.93 -4.50 21.68
C PHE A 164 -8.73 -5.80 21.52
N VAL A 165 -10.00 -5.71 21.12
CA VAL A 165 -10.85 -6.89 20.87
C VAL A 165 -10.32 -7.70 19.70
N MET A 166 -9.89 -7.05 18.61
CA MET A 166 -9.29 -7.74 17.47
C MET A 166 -8.00 -8.48 17.83
N ARG A 167 -7.16 -7.91 18.72
CA ARG A 167 -5.96 -8.60 19.21
C ARG A 167 -6.33 -9.86 20.00
N LYS A 168 -7.28 -9.75 20.93
CA LYS A 168 -7.80 -10.90 21.69
C LYS A 168 -8.39 -12.00 20.81
N ILE A 169 -9.16 -11.63 19.78
CA ILE A 169 -9.67 -12.57 18.77
C ILE A 169 -8.51 -13.28 18.06
N GLY A 170 -7.47 -12.53 17.69
CA GLY A 170 -6.26 -13.09 17.08
C GLY A 170 -5.53 -14.08 17.98
N ASP A 171 -5.33 -13.75 19.26
CA ASP A 171 -4.70 -14.63 20.25
C ASP A 171 -5.46 -15.96 20.38
N LEU A 172 -6.78 -15.90 20.57
CA LEU A 172 -7.66 -17.08 20.70
C LEU A 172 -7.62 -17.95 19.44
N ALA A 173 -7.76 -17.32 18.26
CA ALA A 173 -7.76 -18.03 17.00
C ALA A 173 -6.37 -18.63 16.68
N CYS A 174 -5.29 -17.95 17.05
CA CYS A 174 -3.92 -18.42 16.85
C CYS A 174 -3.65 -19.72 17.62
N ALA A 175 -4.07 -19.79 18.89
CA ALA A 175 -3.82 -20.94 19.76
C ALA A 175 -4.40 -22.26 19.23
N ASN A 176 -5.52 -22.21 18.50
CA ASN A 176 -6.28 -23.40 18.07
C ASN A 176 -6.63 -23.40 16.58
N MET A 177 -5.87 -22.68 15.76
CA MET A 177 -6.21 -22.43 14.34
C MET A 177 -6.40 -23.72 13.53
N GLN A 178 -5.70 -24.82 13.86
CA GLN A 178 -5.87 -26.10 13.14
C GLN A 178 -7.29 -26.68 13.24
N HIS A 179 -8.05 -26.33 14.29
CA HIS A 179 -9.42 -26.81 14.52
C HIS A 179 -10.50 -25.83 14.03
N VAL A 180 -10.11 -24.61 13.66
CA VAL A 180 -11.03 -23.59 13.14
C VAL A 180 -11.56 -24.01 11.76
N SER A 181 -12.86 -23.89 11.50
CA SER A 181 -13.40 -24.13 10.16
C SER A 181 -12.86 -23.13 9.13
N SER A 182 -12.76 -23.53 7.86
CA SER A 182 -12.29 -22.62 6.81
C SER A 182 -13.17 -21.38 6.66
N HIS A 183 -14.48 -21.51 6.91
CA HIS A 183 -15.42 -20.37 6.88
C HIS A 183 -15.14 -19.37 8.00
N THR A 184 -14.94 -19.87 9.23
CA THR A 184 -14.61 -19.03 10.39
C THR A 184 -13.27 -18.32 10.20
N LEU A 185 -12.24 -19.00 9.69
CA LEU A 185 -10.96 -18.38 9.38
C LEU A 185 -11.13 -17.23 8.36
N VAL A 186 -11.94 -17.43 7.31
CA VAL A 186 -12.27 -16.38 6.34
C VAL A 186 -12.99 -15.19 7.00
N HIS A 187 -13.90 -15.42 7.95
CA HIS A 187 -14.61 -14.35 8.65
C HIS A 187 -13.68 -13.52 9.56
N ILE A 188 -12.78 -14.19 10.28
CA ILE A 188 -11.77 -13.54 11.12
C ILE A 188 -10.84 -12.68 10.24
N LEU A 189 -10.33 -13.24 9.14
CA LEU A 189 -9.48 -12.49 8.19
C LEU A 189 -10.20 -11.30 7.57
N LYS A 190 -11.50 -11.42 7.25
CA LYS A 190 -12.30 -10.27 6.79
C LYS A 190 -12.27 -9.13 7.80
N MET A 191 -12.39 -9.43 9.10
CA MET A 191 -12.33 -8.41 10.14
C MET A 191 -10.95 -7.83 10.37
N PHE A 192 -9.88 -8.63 10.33
CA PHE A 192 -8.51 -8.09 10.38
C PHE A 192 -8.26 -7.09 9.25
N ARG A 193 -8.72 -7.43 8.04
CA ARG A 193 -8.61 -6.53 6.89
C ARG A 193 -9.46 -5.27 7.06
N PHE A 194 -10.68 -5.41 7.56
CA PHE A 194 -11.62 -4.30 7.74
C PHE A 194 -11.14 -3.30 8.80
N THR A 195 -10.56 -3.80 9.89
CA THR A 195 -10.06 -3.01 11.01
C THR A 195 -8.62 -2.55 10.84
N HIS A 196 -7.89 -3.11 9.87
CA HIS A 196 -6.46 -2.87 9.64
C HIS A 196 -5.54 -3.21 10.83
N VAL A 197 -6.01 -4.08 11.73
CA VAL A 197 -5.22 -4.53 12.88
C VAL A 197 -4.18 -5.54 12.43
N GLU A 198 -2.92 -5.28 12.76
CA GLU A 198 -1.80 -6.17 12.49
C GLU A 198 -1.61 -7.14 13.67
N HIS A 199 -1.64 -8.45 13.40
CA HIS A 199 -1.42 -9.50 14.39
C HIS A 199 -0.41 -10.53 13.87
N VAL A 200 0.85 -10.39 14.28
CA VAL A 200 1.97 -11.15 13.71
C VAL A 200 1.84 -12.66 13.93
N ASP A 201 1.55 -13.09 15.17
CA ASP A 201 1.49 -14.52 15.50
C ASP A 201 0.36 -15.24 14.77
N PHE A 202 -0.85 -14.64 14.78
CA PHE A 202 -1.98 -15.11 14.00
C PHE A 202 -1.61 -15.26 12.52
N MET A 203 -0.96 -14.26 11.92
CA MET A 203 -0.61 -14.29 10.50
C MET A 203 0.49 -15.32 10.17
N LYS A 204 1.46 -15.52 11.07
CA LYS A 204 2.45 -16.60 10.95
C LYS A 204 1.77 -17.97 10.98
N ARG A 205 0.88 -18.19 11.94
CA ARG A 205 0.12 -19.44 12.06
C ARG A 205 -0.81 -19.68 10.87
N PHE A 206 -1.43 -18.61 10.37
CA PHE A 206 -2.20 -18.63 9.12
C PHE A 206 -1.34 -19.10 7.93
N GLY A 207 -0.11 -18.59 7.80
CA GLY A 207 0.83 -19.00 6.77
C GLY A 207 1.22 -20.48 6.81
N GLU A 208 1.19 -21.10 7.99
CA GLU A 208 1.47 -22.54 8.17
C GLU A 208 0.27 -23.42 7.78
N ILE A 209 -0.96 -22.98 8.08
CA ILE A 209 -2.18 -23.79 7.95
C ILE A 209 -2.88 -23.59 6.61
N ALA A 210 -2.92 -22.37 6.10
CA ALA A 210 -3.67 -22.04 4.89
C ALA A 210 -3.23 -22.85 3.65
N PRO A 211 -1.93 -23.11 3.38
CA PRO A 211 -1.49 -23.87 2.21
C PRO A 211 -2.13 -25.25 2.12
N GLN A 212 -2.32 -25.93 3.25
CA GLN A 212 -2.91 -27.28 3.32
C GLN A 212 -4.42 -27.26 3.05
N ARG A 213 -5.10 -26.13 3.31
CA ARG A 213 -6.55 -25.97 3.17
C ARG A 213 -6.99 -25.41 1.82
N ILE A 214 -6.10 -24.67 1.14
CA ILE A 214 -6.38 -24.02 -0.14
C ILE A 214 -6.89 -24.98 -1.23
N PRO A 215 -6.33 -26.19 -1.41
CA PRO A 215 -6.80 -27.12 -2.44
C PRO A 215 -8.27 -27.52 -2.28
N SER A 216 -8.75 -27.69 -1.05
CA SER A 216 -10.13 -28.10 -0.74
C SER A 216 -11.11 -26.93 -0.54
N LEU A 217 -10.61 -25.70 -0.38
CA LEU A 217 -11.43 -24.53 -0.10
C LEU A 217 -12.02 -23.95 -1.38
N GLY A 218 -13.32 -23.65 -1.44
CA GLY A 218 -13.96 -22.98 -2.59
C GLY A 218 -13.26 -21.68 -3.03
N VAL A 219 -13.35 -21.33 -4.32
CA VAL A 219 -12.56 -20.22 -4.92
C VAL A 219 -12.84 -18.85 -4.28
N GLN A 220 -14.04 -18.63 -3.75
CA GLN A 220 -14.38 -17.42 -3.01
C GLN A 220 -13.64 -17.35 -1.66
N GLY A 221 -13.44 -18.49 -1.01
CA GLY A 221 -12.64 -18.62 0.19
C GLY A 221 -11.17 -18.35 -0.11
N VAL A 222 -10.63 -19.00 -1.15
CA VAL A 222 -9.26 -18.79 -1.64
C VAL A 222 -9.01 -17.30 -1.89
N MET A 223 -9.89 -16.63 -2.64
CA MET A 223 -9.80 -15.18 -2.86
C MET A 223 -9.73 -14.39 -1.57
N HIS A 224 -10.57 -14.70 -0.57
CA HIS A 224 -10.57 -13.98 0.69
C HIS A 224 -9.27 -14.17 1.49
N LEU A 225 -8.66 -15.35 1.43
CA LEU A 225 -7.35 -15.62 2.03
C LEU A 225 -6.25 -14.81 1.32
N THR A 226 -6.18 -14.88 -0.01
CA THR A 226 -5.19 -14.12 -0.81
C THR A 226 -5.33 -12.62 -0.59
N LEU A 227 -6.57 -12.12 -0.58
CA LEU A 227 -6.85 -10.71 -0.36
C LEU A 227 -6.52 -10.26 1.07
N ALA A 228 -6.47 -11.18 2.06
CA ALA A 228 -6.00 -10.86 3.40
C ALA A 228 -4.49 -10.63 3.44
N CYS A 229 -3.72 -11.46 2.72
CA CYS A 229 -2.29 -11.26 2.55
C CYS A 229 -1.99 -9.85 2.01
N SER A 230 -2.60 -9.45 0.89
CA SER A 230 -2.31 -8.15 0.29
C SER A 230 -2.83 -6.97 1.11
N ALA A 231 -4.02 -7.10 1.70
CA ALA A 231 -4.64 -6.08 2.56
C ALA A 231 -3.81 -5.73 3.80
N LEU A 232 -3.24 -6.77 4.42
CA LEU A 232 -2.39 -6.65 5.61
C LEU A 232 -0.91 -6.47 5.24
N ARG A 233 -0.61 -6.43 3.94
CA ARG A 233 0.75 -6.34 3.36
C ARG A 233 1.66 -7.49 3.81
N ILE A 234 1.11 -8.68 4.06
CA ILE A 234 1.88 -9.83 4.51
C ILE A 234 2.08 -10.77 3.33
N LEU A 235 3.34 -10.96 2.94
CA LEU A 235 3.73 -11.93 1.93
C LEU A 235 4.15 -13.23 2.62
N ASP A 236 3.29 -14.25 2.54
CA ASP A 236 3.68 -15.63 2.84
C ASP A 236 3.72 -16.42 1.54
N GLU A 237 4.92 -16.74 1.07
CA GLU A 237 5.13 -17.42 -0.21
C GLU A 237 4.44 -18.78 -0.27
N ARG A 238 4.34 -19.51 0.84
CA ARG A 238 3.68 -20.83 0.87
C ARG A 238 2.20 -20.68 0.55
N VAL A 239 1.56 -19.66 1.11
CA VAL A 239 0.16 -19.33 0.83
C VAL A 239 0.00 -18.91 -0.63
N MET A 240 0.83 -17.99 -1.11
CA MET A 240 0.73 -17.48 -2.49
C MET A 240 0.98 -18.59 -3.52
N ASN A 241 1.94 -19.48 -3.28
CA ASN A 241 2.23 -20.62 -4.15
C ASN A 241 1.12 -21.67 -4.14
N ALA A 242 0.52 -21.96 -2.99
CA ALA A 242 -0.63 -22.85 -2.91
C ALA A 242 -1.86 -22.29 -3.67
N VAL A 243 -2.08 -20.97 -3.61
CA VAL A 243 -3.11 -20.31 -4.43
C VAL A 243 -2.79 -20.46 -5.91
N ALA A 244 -1.56 -20.13 -6.31
CA ALA A 244 -1.16 -20.13 -7.71
C ALA A 244 -1.20 -21.54 -8.34
N ALA A 245 -0.84 -22.57 -7.58
CA ALA A 245 -0.90 -23.96 -8.03
C ALA A 245 -2.33 -24.52 -8.09
N SER A 246 -3.21 -24.12 -7.16
CA SER A 246 -4.57 -24.69 -7.09
C SER A 246 -5.59 -24.00 -7.99
N LEU A 247 -5.36 -22.75 -8.39
CA LEU A 247 -6.37 -21.93 -9.07
C LEU A 247 -6.60 -22.26 -10.56
N PRO A 248 -5.58 -22.52 -11.40
CA PRO A 248 -5.77 -22.69 -12.85
C PRO A 248 -6.88 -23.65 -13.27
N PRO A 249 -7.00 -24.89 -12.72
CA PRO A 249 -8.07 -25.81 -13.10
C PRO A 249 -9.45 -25.41 -12.57
N ARG A 250 -9.52 -24.40 -11.69
CA ARG A 250 -10.73 -24.00 -10.95
C ARG A 250 -11.19 -22.59 -11.30
N VAL A 251 -10.45 -21.87 -12.14
CA VAL A 251 -10.67 -20.44 -12.46
C VAL A 251 -12.06 -20.18 -13.05
N ALA A 252 -12.63 -21.15 -13.79
CA ALA A 252 -13.98 -21.08 -14.33
C ALA A 252 -15.08 -20.86 -13.27
N HIS A 253 -14.83 -21.23 -12.01
CA HIS A 253 -15.75 -21.02 -10.90
C HIS A 253 -15.61 -19.65 -10.24
N CYS A 254 -14.58 -18.87 -10.59
CA CYS A 254 -14.39 -17.54 -10.06
C CYS A 254 -15.49 -16.61 -10.59
N ARG A 255 -15.98 -15.69 -9.76
CA ARG A 255 -16.73 -14.52 -10.23
C ARG A 255 -15.72 -13.47 -10.75
N SER A 256 -16.18 -12.50 -11.54
CA SER A 256 -15.34 -11.35 -11.96
C SER A 256 -14.63 -10.67 -10.79
N LYS A 257 -15.30 -10.53 -9.64
CA LYS A 257 -14.70 -10.04 -8.40
C LYS A 257 -13.56 -10.92 -7.88
N ASP A 258 -13.71 -12.23 -7.98
CA ASP A 258 -12.73 -13.16 -7.42
C ASP A 258 -11.42 -13.08 -8.22
N VAL A 259 -11.53 -13.08 -9.55
CA VAL A 259 -10.41 -12.83 -10.50
C VAL A 259 -9.72 -11.51 -10.18
N ALA A 260 -10.51 -10.43 -10.07
CA ALA A 260 -10.00 -9.09 -9.78
C ALA A 260 -9.20 -9.04 -8.48
N LYS A 261 -9.74 -9.60 -7.40
CA LYS A 261 -9.09 -9.55 -6.09
C LYS A 261 -7.87 -10.47 -6.00
N ILE A 262 -7.85 -11.59 -6.71
CA ILE A 262 -6.67 -12.45 -6.79
C ILE A 262 -5.55 -11.73 -7.54
N LEU A 263 -5.79 -11.23 -8.76
CA LEU A 263 -4.80 -10.47 -9.53
C LEU A 263 -4.29 -9.25 -8.78
N TRP A 264 -5.19 -8.49 -8.15
CA TRP A 264 -4.83 -7.37 -7.30
C TRP A 264 -3.90 -7.78 -6.16
N SER A 265 -4.14 -8.94 -5.54
CA SER A 265 -3.35 -9.38 -4.39
C SER A 265 -1.92 -9.73 -4.78
N PHE A 266 -1.74 -10.49 -5.86
CA PHE A 266 -0.41 -10.82 -6.40
C PHE A 266 0.33 -9.56 -6.88
N GLY A 267 -0.35 -8.71 -7.64
CA GLY A 267 0.22 -7.44 -8.10
C GLY A 267 0.60 -6.51 -6.94
N THR A 268 -0.26 -6.36 -5.94
CA THR A 268 -0.01 -5.50 -4.77
C THR A 268 1.17 -6.00 -3.94
N LEU A 269 1.27 -7.31 -3.73
CA LEU A 269 2.40 -7.90 -3.01
C LEU A 269 3.67 -7.99 -3.87
N ASN A 270 3.60 -7.59 -5.15
CA ASN A 270 4.70 -7.66 -6.10
C ASN A 270 5.34 -9.07 -6.16
N TYR A 271 4.51 -10.10 -6.14
CA TYR A 271 4.95 -11.49 -6.05
C TYR A 271 4.62 -12.28 -7.32
N LYS A 272 5.62 -13.01 -7.84
CA LYS A 272 5.50 -13.91 -9.00
C LYS A 272 5.67 -15.37 -8.54
N PRO A 273 4.64 -16.23 -8.64
CA PRO A 273 4.73 -17.62 -8.18
C PRO A 273 5.55 -18.51 -9.13
N PRO A 274 5.99 -19.71 -8.72
CA PRO A 274 6.75 -20.63 -9.58
C PRO A 274 6.05 -20.99 -10.90
N ASN A 275 4.72 -21.10 -10.92
CA ASN A 275 3.92 -21.38 -12.12
C ASN A 275 3.32 -20.09 -12.73
N THR A 276 4.07 -18.99 -12.71
CA THR A 276 3.64 -17.65 -13.16
C THR A 276 2.88 -17.66 -14.50
N GLU A 277 3.43 -18.26 -15.55
CA GLU A 277 2.82 -18.22 -16.89
C GLU A 277 1.45 -18.92 -16.94
N GLU A 278 1.33 -20.12 -16.37
CA GLU A 278 0.04 -20.83 -16.28
C GLU A 278 -0.96 -20.04 -15.43
N PHE A 279 -0.51 -19.51 -14.30
CA PHE A 279 -1.35 -18.76 -13.38
C PHE A 279 -1.95 -17.51 -14.04
N TYR A 280 -1.13 -16.63 -14.60
CA TYR A 280 -1.61 -15.40 -15.23
C TYR A 280 -2.37 -15.67 -16.52
N SER A 281 -1.94 -16.61 -17.36
CA SER A 281 -2.67 -16.95 -18.60
C SER A 281 -4.08 -17.49 -18.31
N SER A 282 -4.24 -18.34 -17.28
CA SER A 282 -5.57 -18.83 -16.87
C SER A 282 -6.51 -17.70 -16.43
N LEU A 283 -6.01 -16.72 -15.67
CA LEU A 283 -6.78 -15.57 -15.20
C LEU A 283 -7.09 -14.57 -16.33
N ILE A 284 -6.15 -14.30 -17.22
CA ILE A 284 -6.36 -13.45 -18.40
C ILE A 284 -7.42 -14.06 -19.32
N ASN A 285 -7.40 -15.38 -19.53
CA ASN A 285 -8.43 -16.08 -20.28
C ASN A 285 -9.81 -16.03 -19.59
N GLU A 286 -9.86 -16.05 -18.26
CA GLU A 286 -11.10 -15.85 -17.50
C GLU A 286 -11.64 -14.42 -17.66
N ILE A 287 -10.78 -13.39 -17.63
CA ILE A 287 -11.18 -12.01 -17.95
C ILE A 287 -11.86 -11.97 -19.32
N ARG A 288 -11.26 -12.61 -20.33
CA ARG A 288 -11.84 -12.69 -21.68
C ARG A 288 -13.24 -13.29 -21.67
N ARG A 289 -13.42 -14.43 -21.01
CA ARG A 289 -14.74 -15.11 -20.92
C ARG A 289 -15.78 -14.27 -20.19
N LYS A 290 -15.35 -13.45 -19.22
CA LYS A 290 -16.22 -12.60 -18.40
C LYS A 290 -16.38 -11.17 -18.91
N MET A 291 -15.89 -10.84 -20.10
CA MET A 291 -15.99 -9.49 -20.65
C MET A 291 -17.40 -8.86 -20.54
N PRO A 292 -18.50 -9.57 -20.85
CA PRO A 292 -19.86 -9.03 -20.71
C PRO A 292 -20.25 -8.63 -19.27
N GLU A 293 -19.64 -9.23 -18.25
CA GLU A 293 -19.94 -8.91 -16.85
C GLU A 293 -19.40 -7.53 -16.43
N PHE A 294 -18.31 -7.06 -17.07
CA PHE A 294 -17.64 -5.83 -16.65
C PHE A 294 -18.43 -4.56 -16.96
N SER A 295 -19.42 -4.61 -17.84
CA SER A 295 -20.36 -3.49 -18.01
C SER A 295 -21.20 -3.25 -16.76
N ARG A 296 -21.46 -4.29 -15.96
CA ARG A 296 -22.18 -4.20 -14.69
C ARG A 296 -21.26 -3.92 -13.50
N TYR A 297 -20.00 -4.33 -13.61
CA TYR A 297 -18.98 -4.20 -12.56
C TYR A 297 -17.67 -3.62 -13.12
N PRO A 298 -17.67 -2.36 -13.60
CA PRO A 298 -16.50 -1.78 -14.26
C PRO A 298 -15.27 -1.72 -13.34
N GLU A 299 -15.47 -1.60 -12.03
CA GLU A 299 -14.41 -1.61 -11.03
C GLU A 299 -13.61 -2.92 -11.00
N HIS A 300 -14.25 -4.05 -11.35
CA HIS A 300 -13.57 -5.35 -11.38
C HIS A 300 -12.56 -5.39 -12.53
N LEU A 301 -12.90 -4.87 -13.72
CA LEU A 301 -11.98 -4.84 -14.86
C LEU A 301 -10.76 -3.98 -14.54
N LEU A 302 -10.98 -2.75 -14.03
CA LEU A 302 -9.88 -1.87 -13.64
C LEU A 302 -8.99 -2.50 -12.57
N THR A 303 -9.58 -3.17 -11.58
CA THR A 303 -8.82 -3.89 -10.55
C THR A 303 -7.97 -5.01 -11.16
N CYS A 304 -8.51 -5.77 -12.12
CA CYS A 304 -7.74 -6.80 -12.83
C CYS A 304 -6.55 -6.19 -13.57
N LEU A 305 -6.79 -5.15 -14.36
CA LEU A 305 -5.77 -4.50 -15.20
C LEU A 305 -4.68 -3.83 -14.38
N LEU A 306 -5.01 -3.22 -13.23
CA LEU A 306 -4.01 -2.69 -12.32
C LEU A 306 -3.18 -3.81 -11.66
N GLY A 307 -3.81 -4.90 -11.23
CA GLY A 307 -3.09 -6.06 -10.69
C GLY A 307 -2.12 -6.68 -11.71
N LEU A 308 -2.56 -6.77 -12.97
CA LEU A 308 -1.73 -7.20 -14.10
C LEU A 308 -0.61 -6.21 -14.40
N ALA A 309 -0.90 -4.90 -14.46
CA ALA A 309 0.09 -3.86 -14.70
C ALA A 309 1.16 -3.82 -13.60
N PHE A 310 0.79 -3.98 -12.33
CA PHE A 310 1.77 -4.12 -11.24
C PHE A 310 2.68 -5.33 -11.45
N SER A 311 2.14 -6.41 -12.02
CA SER A 311 2.84 -7.65 -12.37
C SER A 311 3.50 -7.64 -13.77
N GLU A 312 3.50 -6.49 -14.45
CA GLU A 312 4.09 -6.28 -15.79
C GLU A 312 3.38 -7.05 -16.94
N TYR A 313 2.09 -7.36 -16.78
CA TYR A 313 1.25 -7.89 -17.86
C TYR A 313 0.32 -6.81 -18.41
N PHE A 314 0.30 -6.65 -19.74
CA PHE A 314 -0.44 -5.58 -20.42
C PHE A 314 -1.32 -6.10 -21.56
N PRO A 315 -2.45 -6.79 -21.27
CA PRO A 315 -3.37 -7.26 -22.30
C PRO A 315 -4.07 -6.07 -22.99
N THR A 316 -3.49 -5.62 -24.10
CA THR A 316 -3.86 -4.38 -24.79
C THR A 316 -5.34 -4.34 -25.22
N GLU A 317 -5.95 -5.49 -25.51
CA GLU A 317 -7.35 -5.58 -25.88
C GLU A 317 -8.29 -5.13 -24.75
N PHE A 318 -7.97 -5.48 -23.50
CA PHE A 318 -8.77 -5.13 -22.34
C PHE A 318 -8.45 -3.71 -21.86
N ILE A 319 -7.20 -3.29 -21.99
CA ILE A 319 -6.78 -1.90 -21.73
C ILE A 319 -7.53 -0.95 -22.68
N ASN A 320 -7.63 -1.30 -23.96
CA ASN A 320 -8.35 -0.52 -24.95
C ASN A 320 -9.84 -0.37 -24.61
N VAL A 321 -10.48 -1.44 -24.12
CA VAL A 321 -11.86 -1.36 -23.63
C VAL A 321 -11.94 -0.45 -22.41
N ALA A 322 -11.11 -0.68 -21.39
CA ALA A 322 -11.17 0.04 -20.12
C ALA A 322 -10.90 1.55 -20.23
N LEU A 323 -10.06 1.96 -21.19
CA LEU A 323 -9.73 3.37 -21.46
C LEU A 323 -10.59 3.98 -22.58
N SER A 324 -11.54 3.24 -23.13
CA SER A 324 -12.46 3.77 -24.15
C SER A 324 -13.38 4.86 -23.55
N PRO A 325 -13.77 5.89 -24.31
CA PRO A 325 -14.69 6.93 -23.82
C PRO A 325 -16.00 6.37 -23.28
N GLU A 326 -16.53 5.31 -23.91
CA GLU A 326 -17.75 4.63 -23.48
C GLU A 326 -17.58 3.97 -22.10
N PHE A 327 -16.51 3.20 -21.92
CA PHE A 327 -16.27 2.51 -20.65
C PHE A 327 -15.90 3.50 -19.53
N VAL A 328 -15.16 4.56 -19.83
CA VAL A 328 -14.84 5.61 -18.86
C VAL A 328 -16.12 6.27 -18.34
N ARG A 329 -17.03 6.66 -19.24
CA ARG A 329 -18.34 7.21 -18.86
C ARG A 329 -19.15 6.21 -18.02
N LEU A 330 -19.22 4.96 -18.46
CA LEU A 330 -19.88 3.88 -17.73
C LEU A 330 -19.30 3.72 -16.32
N ALA A 331 -17.97 3.73 -16.18
CA ALA A 331 -17.28 3.61 -14.91
C ALA A 331 -17.55 4.79 -13.98
N GLN A 332 -17.72 6.01 -14.51
CA GLN A 332 -18.06 7.20 -13.72
C GLN A 332 -19.54 7.23 -13.29
N GLU A 333 -20.45 6.77 -14.14
CA GLU A 333 -21.90 6.87 -13.90
C GLU A 333 -22.49 5.69 -13.12
N SER A 334 -22.03 4.46 -13.41
CA SER A 334 -22.62 3.22 -12.88
C SER A 334 -21.94 2.71 -11.61
N SER A 335 -20.68 3.11 -11.40
CA SER A 335 -19.91 2.66 -10.24
C SER A 335 -20.42 3.37 -8.99
N LYS A 336 -20.60 2.60 -7.91
CA LYS A 336 -20.82 3.18 -6.57
C LYS A 336 -19.57 3.87 -6.02
N PHE A 337 -18.46 3.82 -6.75
CA PHE A 337 -17.10 4.05 -6.31
C PHE A 337 -16.42 5.05 -7.24
N GLU A 338 -15.61 5.94 -6.69
CA GLU A 338 -14.83 6.92 -7.45
C GLU A 338 -13.62 6.22 -8.11
N LEU A 339 -13.63 6.09 -9.44
CA LEU A 339 -12.63 5.31 -10.22
C LEU A 339 -11.62 6.17 -11.00
N THR A 340 -11.68 7.50 -10.87
CA THR A 340 -10.81 8.43 -11.61
C THR A 340 -9.32 8.15 -11.34
N LYS A 341 -8.96 7.79 -10.10
CA LYS A 341 -7.56 7.49 -9.75
C LYS A 341 -7.08 6.21 -10.44
N GLU A 342 -7.91 5.18 -10.50
CA GLU A 342 -7.62 3.87 -11.10
C GLU A 342 -7.43 4.01 -12.61
N LEU A 343 -8.34 4.73 -13.27
CA LEU A 343 -8.25 5.06 -14.69
C LEU A 343 -6.97 5.85 -14.99
N TYR A 344 -6.68 6.88 -14.19
CA TYR A 344 -5.47 7.68 -14.37
C TYR A 344 -4.18 6.86 -14.13
N THR A 345 -4.19 5.96 -13.14
CA THR A 345 -3.08 5.04 -12.85
C THR A 345 -2.83 4.11 -14.04
N LEU A 346 -3.88 3.54 -14.61
CA LEU A 346 -3.80 2.64 -15.76
C LEU A 346 -3.28 3.38 -17.00
N ASP A 347 -3.86 4.54 -17.33
CA ASP A 347 -3.47 5.34 -18.49
C ASP A 347 -2.00 5.78 -18.44
N GLY A 348 -1.57 6.34 -17.31
CA GLY A 348 -0.18 6.78 -17.13
C GLY A 348 0.82 5.62 -17.13
N THR A 349 0.41 4.46 -16.64
CA THR A 349 1.24 3.24 -16.69
C THR A 349 1.42 2.74 -18.12
N VAL A 350 0.34 2.69 -18.89
CA VAL A 350 0.37 2.30 -20.31
C VAL A 350 1.24 3.26 -21.11
N ALA A 351 1.17 4.56 -20.83
CA ALA A 351 1.97 5.58 -21.51
C ALA A 351 3.49 5.34 -21.39
N ILE A 352 3.95 4.80 -20.26
CA ILE A 352 5.37 4.58 -19.97
C ILE A 352 5.81 3.16 -20.33
N GLU A 353 5.00 2.17 -19.97
CA GLU A 353 5.42 0.77 -20.06
C GLU A 353 5.07 0.12 -21.41
N CYS A 354 4.14 0.70 -22.17
CA CYS A 354 3.67 0.19 -23.46
C CYS A 354 3.86 1.24 -24.59
N PRO A 355 5.10 1.53 -25.03
CA PRO A 355 5.37 2.58 -26.03
C PRO A 355 4.70 2.35 -27.39
N ASP A 356 4.45 1.08 -27.74
CA ASP A 356 3.83 0.70 -29.00
C ASP A 356 2.30 0.69 -28.96
N TYR A 357 1.68 0.91 -27.79
CA TYR A 357 0.23 0.89 -27.65
C TYR A 357 -0.42 2.08 -28.37
N LYS A 358 -1.33 1.79 -29.30
CA LYS A 358 -2.07 2.78 -30.11
C LYS A 358 -3.58 2.80 -29.85
N GLY A 359 -4.04 2.12 -28.79
CA GLY A 359 -5.46 2.06 -28.43
C GLY A 359 -5.93 3.30 -27.68
N SER A 360 -7.11 3.18 -27.08
CA SER A 360 -7.79 4.23 -26.33
C SER A 360 -6.96 4.73 -25.15
N ARG A 361 -7.05 6.04 -24.91
CA ARG A 361 -6.36 6.78 -23.83
C ARG A 361 -7.37 7.66 -23.11
N LEU A 362 -7.10 7.95 -21.84
CA LEU A 362 -7.94 8.82 -21.03
C LEU A 362 -7.98 10.24 -21.60
N ASN A 363 -9.13 10.93 -21.52
CA ASN A 363 -9.25 12.31 -21.98
C ASN A 363 -8.28 13.25 -21.21
N PRO A 364 -7.56 14.17 -21.88
CA PRO A 364 -6.67 15.13 -21.23
C PRO A 364 -7.30 15.95 -20.09
N HIS A 365 -8.58 16.30 -20.18
CA HIS A 365 -9.29 17.00 -19.11
C HIS A 365 -9.35 16.16 -17.81
N LEU A 366 -9.72 14.89 -17.92
CA LEU A 366 -9.76 13.96 -16.78
C LEU A 366 -8.36 13.69 -16.23
N GLN A 367 -7.35 13.60 -17.11
CA GLN A 367 -5.96 13.48 -16.68
C GLN A 367 -5.52 14.69 -15.86
N GLN A 368 -5.85 15.90 -16.31
CA GLN A 368 -5.50 17.15 -15.62
C GLN A 368 -6.22 17.25 -14.27
N GLU A 369 -7.52 16.97 -14.24
CA GLU A 369 -8.32 16.95 -13.01
C GLU A 369 -7.76 15.96 -11.99
N ALA A 370 -7.48 14.72 -12.42
CA ALA A 370 -6.88 13.69 -11.58
C ALA A 370 -5.50 14.12 -11.06
N SER A 371 -4.66 14.70 -11.92
CA SER A 371 -3.32 15.17 -11.57
C SER A 371 -3.37 16.25 -10.48
N VAL A 372 -4.23 17.27 -10.63
CA VAL A 372 -4.41 18.34 -9.64
C VAL A 372 -4.95 17.79 -8.33
N MET A 373 -5.97 16.94 -8.38
CA MET A 373 -6.54 16.30 -7.19
C MET A 373 -5.48 15.50 -6.42
N LEU A 374 -4.72 14.66 -7.12
CA LEU A 374 -3.68 13.82 -6.53
C LEU A 374 -2.52 14.66 -5.98
N TRP A 375 -2.13 15.72 -6.68
CA TRP A 375 -1.08 16.63 -6.21
C TRP A 375 -1.48 17.29 -4.89
N ASN A 376 -2.69 17.84 -4.82
CA ASN A 376 -3.18 18.50 -3.62
C ASN A 376 -3.19 17.53 -2.42
N LEU A 377 -3.58 16.27 -2.63
CA LEU A 377 -3.56 15.25 -1.59
C LEU A 377 -2.12 14.88 -1.16
N ALA A 378 -1.24 14.57 -2.12
CA ALA A 378 0.12 14.15 -1.85
C ALA A 378 0.96 15.26 -1.21
N CYS A 379 0.83 16.49 -1.71
CA CYS A 379 1.52 17.66 -1.19
C CYS A 379 1.07 17.98 0.24
N LYS A 380 -0.25 17.98 0.50
CA LYS A 380 -0.81 18.22 1.84
C LYS A 380 -0.33 17.17 2.85
N ASP A 381 -0.36 15.89 2.47
CA ASP A 381 0.13 14.82 3.35
C ASP A 381 1.61 14.99 3.67
N MET A 382 2.43 15.19 2.64
CA MET A 382 3.88 15.23 2.81
C MET A 382 4.31 16.46 3.62
N ARG A 383 3.69 17.63 3.38
CA ARG A 383 3.93 18.86 4.15
C ARG A 383 3.41 18.79 5.59
N SER A 384 2.54 17.83 5.93
CA SER A 384 2.11 17.63 7.32
C SER A 384 3.12 16.88 8.18
N LYS A 385 4.16 16.30 7.58
CA LYS A 385 5.17 15.46 8.25
C LYS A 385 6.42 16.29 8.58
N PRO A 386 6.72 16.56 9.86
CA PRO A 386 7.91 17.31 10.26
C PRO A 386 9.21 16.69 9.76
N GLU A 387 9.29 15.36 9.74
CA GLU A 387 10.44 14.60 9.25
C GLU A 387 10.72 14.81 7.76
N PHE A 388 9.68 15.06 6.95
CA PHE A 388 9.84 15.40 5.54
C PHE A 388 10.29 16.84 5.37
N LEU A 389 9.69 17.78 6.11
CA LEU A 389 10.08 19.20 6.06
C LEU A 389 11.54 19.39 6.47
N GLU A 390 12.01 18.65 7.47
CA GLU A 390 13.42 18.65 7.85
C GLU A 390 14.32 18.11 6.73
N ALA A 391 13.95 17.01 6.08
CA ALA A 391 14.70 16.47 4.95
C ALA A 391 14.79 17.48 3.79
N LEU A 392 13.66 18.09 3.42
CA LEU A 392 13.58 19.09 2.37
C LEU A 392 14.47 20.30 2.69
N SER A 393 14.36 20.88 3.89
CA SER A 393 15.18 22.04 4.28
C SER A 393 16.69 21.75 4.29
N LEU A 394 17.07 20.54 4.71
CA LEU A 394 18.48 20.13 4.70
C LEU A 394 19.00 19.89 3.29
N LEU A 395 18.19 19.28 2.42
CA LEU A 395 18.52 19.11 1.01
C LEU A 395 18.66 20.47 0.30
N GLU A 396 17.75 21.41 0.55
CA GLU A 396 17.85 22.79 0.03
C GLU A 396 19.16 23.45 0.47
N THR A 397 19.50 23.35 1.76
CA THR A 397 20.77 23.90 2.27
C THR A 397 21.97 23.25 1.60
N MET A 398 21.97 21.92 1.50
CA MET A 398 23.08 21.13 0.96
C MET A 398 23.31 21.38 -0.54
N LEU A 399 22.23 21.54 -1.31
CA LEU A 399 22.28 21.76 -2.75
C LEU A 399 22.58 23.22 -3.13
N GLY A 400 22.60 24.14 -2.16
CA GLY A 400 22.90 25.55 -2.38
C GLY A 400 21.68 26.45 -2.61
N GLY A 401 20.48 25.98 -2.26
CA GLY A 401 19.24 26.75 -2.23
C GLY A 401 18.02 26.04 -2.85
N PRO A 402 16.81 26.60 -2.66
CA PRO A 402 15.54 26.02 -3.13
C PRO A 402 15.41 25.96 -4.66
N GLN A 403 16.22 26.70 -5.41
CA GLN A 403 16.23 26.66 -6.87
C GLN A 403 16.70 25.32 -7.44
N TYR A 404 17.44 24.52 -6.66
CA TYR A 404 18.06 23.26 -7.09
C TYR A 404 17.24 22.01 -6.79
N ILE A 405 16.06 22.16 -6.18
CA ILE A 405 15.22 21.04 -5.76
C ILE A 405 13.74 21.37 -5.98
N LYS A 406 13.00 20.44 -6.57
CA LYS A 406 11.57 20.63 -6.85
C LYS A 406 10.72 19.57 -6.17
N HIS A 407 9.83 19.98 -5.27
CA HIS A 407 8.80 19.11 -4.69
C HIS A 407 7.59 19.06 -5.61
N HIS A 408 7.39 17.92 -6.29
CA HIS A 408 6.25 17.70 -7.19
C HIS A 408 5.98 16.21 -7.37
N MET A 409 5.07 15.80 -8.25
CA MET A 409 4.94 14.39 -8.65
C MET A 409 5.58 14.21 -10.02
N ILE A 410 6.70 13.48 -10.08
CA ILE A 410 7.35 13.18 -11.37
C ILE A 410 6.44 12.25 -12.19
N LEU A 411 5.80 11.30 -11.51
CA LEU A 411 4.81 10.39 -12.09
C LEU A 411 3.45 10.56 -11.37
N PRO A 412 2.62 11.54 -11.77
CA PRO A 412 1.36 11.85 -11.08
C PRO A 412 0.42 10.65 -10.90
N HIS A 413 0.37 9.75 -11.88
CA HIS A 413 -0.47 8.55 -11.86
C HIS A 413 -0.06 7.52 -10.79
N THR A 414 1.12 7.68 -10.17
CA THR A 414 1.60 6.85 -9.05
C THR A 414 1.24 7.41 -7.68
N ARG A 415 0.51 8.53 -7.63
CA ARG A 415 -0.16 9.09 -6.43
C ARG A 415 0.79 9.42 -5.27
N SER A 416 2.05 9.73 -5.56
CA SER A 416 3.04 10.07 -4.54
C SER A 416 4.01 11.14 -5.04
N SER A 417 4.36 12.09 -4.17
CA SER A 417 5.32 13.15 -4.49
C SER A 417 6.76 12.65 -4.43
N ASP A 418 7.65 13.38 -5.11
CA ASP A 418 9.08 13.20 -5.18
C ASP A 418 9.77 14.55 -4.94
N LEU A 419 11.05 14.50 -4.59
CA LEU A 419 11.94 15.65 -4.67
C LEU A 419 12.85 15.44 -5.87
N GLU A 420 12.67 16.25 -6.91
CA GLU A 420 13.49 16.21 -8.12
C GLU A 420 14.74 17.07 -7.96
N VAL A 421 15.89 16.50 -8.30
CA VAL A 421 17.20 17.18 -8.35
C VAL A 421 17.86 16.85 -9.68
N GLN A 422 18.50 17.84 -10.31
CA GLN A 422 19.25 17.66 -11.54
C GLN A 422 20.71 18.02 -11.29
N LEU A 423 21.62 17.13 -11.67
CA LEU A 423 23.06 17.32 -11.54
C LEU A 423 23.71 17.34 -12.93
N ASP A 424 24.68 18.22 -13.11
CA ASP A 424 25.56 18.18 -14.28
C ASP A 424 26.56 17.02 -14.17
N ALA A 425 27.37 16.87 -15.21
CA ALA A 425 28.39 15.84 -15.26
C ALA A 425 29.52 15.94 -14.21
N ASN A 426 29.68 17.12 -13.60
CA ASN A 426 30.60 17.34 -12.51
C ASN A 426 29.91 17.19 -11.14
N MET A 427 28.71 16.60 -11.12
CA MET A 427 27.89 16.40 -9.93
C MET A 427 27.44 17.71 -9.27
N LYS A 428 27.41 18.81 -10.03
CA LYS A 428 26.95 20.10 -9.53
C LYS A 428 25.43 20.24 -9.73
N PRO A 429 24.68 20.70 -8.71
CA PRO A 429 23.25 20.96 -8.85
C PRO A 429 22.94 22.01 -9.92
N LEU A 430 21.93 21.74 -10.73
CA LEU A 430 21.39 22.62 -11.76
C LEU A 430 20.05 23.22 -11.31
N PRO A 431 19.80 24.52 -11.56
CA PRO A 431 18.56 25.16 -11.14
C PRO A 431 17.37 24.61 -11.95
N ILE A 432 16.34 24.16 -11.25
CA ILE A 432 15.08 23.65 -11.82
C ILE A 432 13.96 24.68 -11.67
N ASN A 433 13.95 25.42 -10.55
CA ASN A 433 12.96 26.45 -10.28
C ASN A 433 13.51 27.82 -10.74
N SER A 434 13.41 28.11 -12.05
CA SER A 434 13.87 29.40 -12.60
C SER A 434 13.03 30.61 -12.17
N GLU A 435 11.92 30.40 -11.45
CA GLU A 435 11.02 31.46 -10.96
C GLU A 435 11.35 31.97 -9.54
N VAL A 436 12.34 31.39 -8.85
CA VAL A 436 12.80 31.90 -7.56
C VAL A 436 13.93 32.89 -7.80
N THR A 437 13.62 34.19 -7.80
CA THR A 437 14.63 35.25 -7.76
C THR A 437 15.56 34.99 -6.57
N PRO A 438 16.89 35.02 -6.74
CA PRO A 438 17.79 34.88 -5.62
C PRO A 438 17.47 35.98 -4.60
N MET A 439 17.18 35.59 -3.37
CA MET A 439 17.23 36.54 -2.27
C MET A 439 18.71 36.93 -2.17
N GLU A 440 19.04 38.14 -2.59
CA GLU A 440 20.35 38.75 -2.41
C GLU A 440 20.60 38.89 -0.91
N ASP A 441 21.11 37.84 -0.28
CA ASP A 441 21.92 37.86 0.94
C ASP A 441 22.36 36.43 1.28
N ALA A 442 23.26 35.89 0.46
CA ALA A 442 24.08 34.75 0.85
C ALA A 442 25.53 35.11 0.58
N ALA A 443 26.15 35.73 1.58
CA ALA A 443 27.59 35.89 1.66
C ALA A 443 28.26 34.55 1.28
N ARG A 444 29.20 34.63 0.34
CA ARG A 444 30.05 33.54 -0.14
C ARG A 444 30.71 32.80 1.03
N LEU A 445 30.10 31.75 1.53
CA LEU A 445 30.79 30.76 2.36
C LEU A 445 31.39 29.71 1.44
N GLN A 446 32.64 29.95 1.04
CA GLN A 446 33.50 28.89 0.51
C GLN A 446 33.69 27.83 1.61
N PHE A 447 33.00 26.71 1.49
CA PHE A 447 33.31 25.54 2.31
C PHE A 447 34.63 24.94 1.84
N LYS A 448 35.65 24.95 2.72
CA LYS A 448 36.80 24.07 2.57
C LYS A 448 36.30 22.63 2.73
N GLN A 449 36.55 21.78 1.73
CA GLN A 449 36.44 20.33 1.87
C GLN A 449 37.31 19.89 3.05
N VAL A 450 36.69 19.63 4.19
CA VAL A 450 37.28 18.78 5.23
C VAL A 450 36.67 17.41 5.00
N GLY A 451 37.36 16.60 4.20
CA GLY A 451 37.02 15.19 4.05
C GLY A 451 37.14 14.51 5.40
N VAL A 452 36.02 13.98 5.89
CA VAL A 452 36.03 12.96 6.94
C VAL A 452 35.57 11.68 6.27
N SER A 453 36.46 10.70 6.17
CA SER A 453 36.11 9.35 5.74
C SER A 453 35.20 8.74 6.80
N LEU A 454 33.94 8.51 6.44
CA LEU A 454 33.01 7.70 7.23
C LEU A 454 33.58 6.29 7.33
N THR A 455 33.80 5.79 8.54
CA THR A 455 34.30 4.43 8.75
C THR A 455 33.19 3.41 8.48
N ASP A 456 33.56 2.25 7.96
CA ASP A 456 32.63 1.12 7.76
C ASP A 456 31.87 0.76 9.03
N ASP A 457 32.42 1.07 10.22
CA ASP A 457 31.76 0.86 11.50
C ASP A 457 30.53 1.75 11.69
N LEU A 458 30.59 3.04 11.33
CA LEU A 458 29.42 3.94 11.42
C LEU A 458 28.33 3.52 10.42
N MET A 459 28.71 3.12 9.22
CA MET A 459 27.79 2.57 8.22
C MET A 459 27.15 1.26 8.68
N ASN A 460 27.92 0.36 9.28
CA ASN A 460 27.42 -0.90 9.85
C ASN A 460 26.50 -0.67 11.06
N GLN A 461 26.76 0.33 11.88
CA GLN A 461 25.90 0.70 13.01
C GLN A 461 24.56 1.28 12.54
N LEU A 462 24.54 2.05 11.44
CA LEU A 462 23.33 2.59 10.83
C LEU A 462 22.49 1.51 10.11
N LEU A 463 23.15 0.55 9.46
CA LEU A 463 22.48 -0.57 8.78
C LEU A 463 21.90 -1.62 9.77
N LYS A 464 22.48 -1.74 10.98
CA LYS A 464 22.01 -2.62 12.07
C LYS A 464 20.89 -2.00 12.93
N GLY A 465 19.93 -1.30 12.31
CA GLY A 465 18.69 -0.91 12.98
C GLY A 465 17.94 -2.14 13.51
N LYS A 466 18.02 -2.40 14.83
CA LYS A 466 17.38 -3.47 15.63
C LYS A 466 16.45 -4.43 14.88
N ALA A 467 17.02 -5.34 14.09
CA ALA A 467 16.40 -6.62 13.82
C ALA A 467 16.54 -7.45 15.10
N LYS A 468 15.47 -7.50 15.91
CA LYS A 468 15.40 -8.45 17.03
C LYS A 468 15.46 -9.84 16.40
N ARG A 469 16.58 -10.54 16.58
CA ARG A 469 16.73 -11.96 16.26
C ARG A 469 15.66 -12.73 17.03
N TYR A 470 14.64 -13.18 16.33
CA TYR A 470 13.92 -14.39 16.70
C TYR A 470 14.27 -15.40 15.63
N LEU A 471 15.25 -16.23 15.94
CA LEU A 471 15.60 -17.53 15.35
C LEU A 471 17.09 -17.74 15.62
N GLN A 472 17.41 -18.30 16.78
CA GLN A 472 18.61 -19.10 16.93
C GLN A 472 18.29 -20.18 17.95
N GLY A 473 17.85 -21.33 17.41
CA GLY A 473 18.04 -22.61 18.09
C GLY A 473 19.53 -22.96 18.04
N GLU A 474 19.99 -23.58 19.10
CA GLU A 474 21.38 -23.82 19.44
C GLU A 474 22.14 -24.63 18.38
N THR A 475 23.43 -24.33 18.27
CA THR A 475 24.44 -24.98 17.43
C THR A 475 25.34 -25.83 18.32
N GLU A 476 25.65 -27.05 17.89
CA GLU A 476 26.92 -27.73 18.17
C GLU A 476 27.36 -28.39 16.84
N LEU A 477 28.38 -27.83 16.17
CA LEU A 477 29.82 -28.15 16.23
C LEU A 477 30.21 -29.22 15.19
N GLU A 478 30.94 -28.82 14.14
CA GLU A 478 32.35 -29.19 13.94
C GLU A 478 33.00 -28.59 12.67
N THR A 479 34.20 -28.05 12.91
CA THR A 479 35.42 -27.80 12.10
C THR A 479 35.50 -28.07 10.59
N GLY A 480 36.09 -27.12 9.85
CA GLY A 480 36.75 -27.36 8.54
C GLY A 480 37.06 -26.09 7.72
N GLN A 481 38.31 -25.94 7.26
CA GLN A 481 38.96 -24.77 6.62
C GLN A 481 38.44 -24.35 5.21
N PRO A 482 38.80 -23.14 4.68
CA PRO A 482 38.27 -22.60 3.43
C PRO A 482 39.11 -22.98 2.19
N PRO A 483 38.53 -23.09 0.97
CA PRO A 483 39.32 -23.31 -0.23
C PRO A 483 39.56 -22.04 -1.07
N VAL A 484 40.85 -21.73 -1.14
CA VAL A 484 41.71 -21.17 -2.21
C VAL A 484 41.10 -20.96 -3.62
N GLU A 485 41.38 -19.76 -4.16
CA GLU A 485 41.29 -19.34 -5.58
C GLU A 485 42.12 -20.23 -6.53
N LEU A 486 41.59 -20.50 -7.74
CA LEU A 486 42.40 -21.00 -8.85
C LEU A 486 42.09 -20.27 -10.16
N ARG A 487 42.98 -19.33 -10.51
CA ARG A 487 43.20 -18.84 -11.88
C ARG A 487 43.79 -19.97 -12.74
N LYS A 488 43.30 -20.12 -13.98
CA LYS A 488 44.09 -20.71 -15.08
C LYS A 488 43.93 -19.92 -16.38
N LYS A 489 45.06 -19.40 -16.86
CA LYS A 489 45.36 -19.03 -18.25
C LYS A 489 46.08 -20.22 -18.90
N THR A 490 45.78 -20.54 -20.17
CA THR A 490 46.79 -21.06 -21.12
C THR A 490 46.38 -20.81 -22.58
N ALA A 491 47.41 -20.78 -23.45
CA ALA A 491 47.52 -20.26 -24.81
C ALA A 491 46.99 -21.18 -25.96
N GLY A 492 46.95 -20.63 -27.18
CA GLY A 492 46.49 -21.24 -28.45
C GLY A 492 47.45 -22.23 -29.13
N PRO A 493 47.23 -22.58 -30.43
CA PRO A 493 48.01 -21.94 -31.51
C PRO A 493 47.29 -21.73 -32.88
N LEU A 494 47.95 -20.90 -33.71
CA LEU A 494 47.73 -20.55 -35.14
C LEU A 494 47.67 -21.75 -36.11
N VAL A 495 47.02 -21.58 -37.30
CA VAL A 495 47.59 -21.78 -38.66
C VAL A 495 46.72 -21.10 -39.76
N ASP A 496 47.39 -20.31 -40.61
CA ASP A 496 47.24 -19.90 -42.04
C ASP A 496 45.87 -19.78 -42.76
N SER A 497 45.66 -18.69 -43.51
CA SER A 497 46.17 -18.59 -44.90
C SER A 497 45.61 -17.39 -45.71
N ALA A 498 46.55 -16.73 -46.39
CA ALA A 498 46.51 -16.08 -47.70
C ALA A 498 45.72 -14.77 -47.98
N CYS A 499 46.53 -13.80 -48.43
CA CYS A 499 46.23 -12.52 -49.07
C CYS A 499 45.50 -12.63 -50.41
N SER A 500 44.74 -11.59 -50.79
CA SER A 500 44.82 -10.99 -52.14
C SER A 500 44.31 -9.54 -52.15
N VAL A 501 45.15 -8.62 -52.62
CA VAL A 501 44.86 -7.26 -53.14
C VAL A 501 45.57 -7.25 -54.52
N PRO A 502 45.00 -6.70 -55.62
CA PRO A 502 45.03 -5.26 -55.94
C PRO A 502 43.73 -4.79 -56.67
N ASP A 503 43.43 -3.52 -56.94
CA ASP A 503 44.29 -2.48 -57.49
C ASP A 503 43.64 -1.07 -57.47
N ARG A 504 44.51 -0.06 -57.37
CA ARG A 504 44.51 1.32 -57.90
C ARG A 504 43.30 2.29 -57.89
N SER A 505 43.62 3.46 -57.30
CA SER A 505 43.64 4.81 -57.92
C SER A 505 42.40 5.71 -57.80
N GLY A 506 42.46 6.61 -56.81
CA GLY A 506 42.38 8.06 -56.97
C GLY A 506 41.05 8.72 -57.36
N ASN A 507 40.45 9.49 -56.43
CA ASN A 507 40.07 10.87 -56.74
C ASN A 507 39.83 11.72 -55.47
N VAL A 508 40.14 13.01 -55.63
CA VAL A 508 40.00 14.11 -54.66
C VAL A 508 38.52 14.46 -54.44
N GLY A 509 38.18 14.85 -53.20
CA GLY A 509 36.88 15.44 -52.86
C GLY A 509 36.79 15.87 -51.41
N THR A 510 37.20 17.10 -51.13
CA THR A 510 36.84 17.88 -49.95
C THR A 510 35.33 18.08 -49.88
N ASP A 511 34.68 17.62 -48.81
CA ASP A 511 33.75 18.39 -47.97
C ASP A 511 32.94 17.46 -47.06
N GLY A 512 32.87 17.82 -45.79
CA GLY A 512 32.06 17.12 -44.80
C GLY A 512 32.68 17.10 -43.42
N LEU A 513 32.95 18.27 -42.85
CA LEU A 513 33.10 18.40 -41.40
C LEU A 513 31.79 17.93 -40.76
N CYS A 514 31.75 16.67 -40.30
CA CYS A 514 30.77 16.26 -39.32
C CYS A 514 30.93 17.18 -38.10
N PRO A 515 29.88 17.87 -37.62
CA PRO A 515 29.95 18.48 -36.32
C PRO A 515 30.20 17.34 -35.35
N ILE A 516 31.34 17.37 -34.66
CA ILE A 516 31.53 16.59 -33.44
C ILE A 516 30.32 16.93 -32.58
N ALA A 517 29.35 16.03 -32.52
CA ALA A 517 28.26 16.12 -31.58
C ALA A 517 28.96 16.29 -30.24
N HIS A 518 28.83 17.48 -29.64
CA HIS A 518 29.15 17.66 -28.25
C HIS A 518 28.32 16.62 -27.52
N ILE A 519 28.96 15.51 -27.15
CA ILE A 519 28.44 14.57 -26.17
C ILE A 519 28.40 15.40 -24.90
N GLN A 520 27.31 16.15 -24.71
CA GLN A 520 27.08 16.81 -23.46
C GLN A 520 27.08 15.71 -22.41
N PRO A 521 27.97 15.80 -21.42
CA PRO A 521 28.11 14.73 -20.47
C PRO A 521 26.79 14.59 -19.69
N PRO A 522 26.40 13.35 -19.33
CA PRO A 522 25.00 13.03 -19.11
C PRO A 522 24.42 13.80 -17.92
N LEU A 523 23.35 14.55 -18.18
CA LEU A 523 22.50 15.13 -17.16
C LEU A 523 21.96 14.02 -16.25
N VAL A 524 22.23 14.10 -14.95
CA VAL A 524 21.72 13.12 -13.98
C VAL A 524 20.46 13.68 -13.34
N LYS A 525 19.32 13.05 -13.63
CA LYS A 525 18.03 13.37 -12.99
C LYS A 525 17.81 12.43 -11.80
N LEU A 526 17.63 12.98 -10.62
CA LEU A 526 17.36 12.24 -9.39
C LEU A 526 15.90 12.41 -9.00
N ALA A 527 15.26 11.29 -8.67
CA ALA A 527 13.96 11.24 -8.02
C ALA A 527 14.17 10.79 -6.57
N ILE A 528 14.27 11.75 -5.65
CA ILE A 528 14.44 11.45 -4.23
C ILE A 528 13.05 11.12 -3.64
N GLN A 529 12.89 9.88 -3.20
CA GLN A 529 11.66 9.32 -2.64
C GLN A 529 11.73 9.24 -1.12
N PHE A 530 10.80 9.92 -0.45
CA PHE A 530 10.58 9.79 0.98
C PHE A 530 9.59 8.65 1.25
N THR A 531 10.06 7.55 1.81
CA THR A 531 9.25 6.34 1.94
C THR A 531 8.69 6.12 3.34
N ASN A 532 7.58 5.38 3.44
CA ASN A 532 6.86 5.10 4.68
C ASN A 532 6.62 3.59 4.84
N LYS A 533 6.37 3.11 6.07
CA LYS A 533 6.16 1.68 6.38
C LYS A 533 5.09 1.00 5.52
N ASN A 534 4.02 1.72 5.18
CA ASN A 534 2.90 1.19 4.41
C ASN A 534 3.19 1.00 2.91
N GLN A 535 4.39 1.36 2.44
CA GLN A 535 4.83 1.13 1.07
C GLN A 535 5.52 -0.23 0.88
N TYR A 536 5.72 -0.98 1.97
CA TYR A 536 6.42 -2.25 2.00
C TYR A 536 5.54 -3.38 2.50
N CYS A 537 5.91 -4.60 2.14
CA CYS A 537 5.43 -5.79 2.83
C CYS A 537 5.85 -5.74 4.30
N TYR A 538 4.90 -6.04 5.18
CA TYR A 538 5.05 -5.99 6.63
C TYR A 538 6.26 -6.82 7.08
N GLY A 539 7.13 -6.21 7.87
CA GLY A 539 8.31 -6.88 8.44
C GLY A 539 9.44 -7.13 7.43
N THR A 540 9.32 -6.64 6.20
CA THR A 540 10.33 -6.79 5.14
C THR A 540 10.75 -5.43 4.59
N ARG A 541 11.69 -5.42 3.63
CA ARG A 541 12.04 -4.24 2.82
C ARG A 541 11.53 -4.36 1.38
N ASP A 542 10.61 -5.30 1.13
CA ASP A 542 10.05 -5.53 -0.20
C ASP A 542 8.94 -4.53 -0.49
N LEU A 543 9.07 -3.78 -1.59
CA LEU A 543 8.08 -2.78 -1.99
C LEU A 543 6.79 -3.43 -2.50
N LEU A 544 5.66 -2.82 -2.16
CA LEU A 544 4.38 -3.16 -2.78
C LEU A 544 4.36 -2.73 -4.26
N GLY A 545 3.51 -3.39 -5.04
CA GLY A 545 3.45 -3.29 -6.49
C GLY A 545 3.38 -1.87 -7.05
N LEU A 546 2.54 -1.00 -6.47
CA LEU A 546 2.44 0.39 -6.91
C LEU A 546 3.77 1.16 -6.76
N HIS A 547 4.48 0.94 -5.66
CA HIS A 547 5.75 1.64 -5.38
C HIS A 547 6.90 1.03 -6.18
N ASN A 548 6.92 -0.30 -6.34
CA ASN A 548 7.85 -0.97 -7.25
C ASN A 548 7.66 -0.48 -8.70
N MET A 549 6.40 -0.41 -9.16
CA MET A 549 6.03 0.14 -10.46
C MET A 549 6.52 1.57 -10.65
N LYS A 550 6.31 2.45 -9.66
CA LYS A 550 6.82 3.82 -9.70
C LYS A 550 8.34 3.84 -9.94
N ARG A 551 9.10 3.03 -9.20
CA ARG A 551 10.56 3.00 -9.33
C ARG A 551 11.02 2.52 -10.70
N ARG A 552 10.48 1.42 -11.21
CA ARG A 552 10.84 0.93 -12.56
C ARG A 552 10.45 1.93 -13.65
N GLN A 553 9.31 2.62 -13.52
CA GLN A 553 8.87 3.63 -14.47
C GLN A 553 9.77 4.86 -14.45
N LEU A 554 10.17 5.35 -13.26
CA LEU A 554 11.13 6.44 -13.11
C LEU A 554 12.47 6.11 -13.79
N VAL A 555 12.99 4.90 -13.58
CA VAL A 555 14.20 4.41 -14.26
C VAL A 555 14.01 4.41 -15.78
N ARG A 556 12.85 3.93 -16.26
CA ARG A 556 12.54 3.88 -17.70
C ARG A 556 12.47 5.27 -18.36
N ILE A 557 12.07 6.31 -17.62
CA ILE A 557 12.07 7.70 -18.10
C ILE A 557 13.38 8.47 -17.77
N GLY A 558 14.43 7.74 -17.37
CA GLY A 558 15.79 8.25 -17.20
C GLY A 558 16.06 8.95 -15.87
N TYR A 559 15.30 8.65 -14.82
CA TYR A 559 15.60 9.09 -13.45
C TYR A 559 16.36 8.01 -12.68
N ARG A 560 17.32 8.42 -11.86
CA ARG A 560 17.87 7.57 -10.80
C ARG A 560 17.04 7.77 -9.53
N VAL A 561 16.58 6.69 -8.93
CA VAL A 561 15.79 6.75 -7.69
C VAL A 561 16.73 6.80 -6.49
N VAL A 562 16.58 7.83 -5.66
CA VAL A 562 17.28 7.95 -4.38
C VAL A 562 16.26 7.75 -3.27
N GLU A 563 16.48 6.76 -2.41
CA GLU A 563 15.55 6.46 -1.33
C GLU A 563 16.00 7.07 0.00
N LEU A 564 15.10 7.86 0.60
CA LEU A 564 15.17 8.23 2.00
C LEU A 564 14.22 7.32 2.77
N SER A 565 14.73 6.17 3.21
CA SER A 565 13.91 5.17 3.86
C SER A 565 13.50 5.58 5.28
N TYR A 566 12.29 5.25 5.70
CA TYR A 566 11.83 5.61 7.05
C TYR A 566 12.68 4.98 8.17
N TRP A 567 13.26 3.78 7.94
CA TRP A 567 14.06 3.09 8.96
C TRP A 567 15.48 3.66 9.08
N GLU A 568 16.01 4.34 8.07
CA GLU A 568 17.28 5.08 8.15
C GLU A 568 17.04 6.52 8.62
N TRP A 569 16.05 7.21 8.04
CA TRP A 569 15.83 8.64 8.26
C TRP A 569 15.21 8.97 9.62
N LEU A 570 14.18 8.23 10.07
CA LEU A 570 13.51 8.55 11.33
C LEU A 570 14.44 8.48 12.55
N PRO A 571 15.34 7.48 12.69
CA PRO A 571 16.35 7.49 13.75
C PRO A 571 17.31 8.69 13.67
N LEU A 572 17.65 9.14 12.45
CA LEU A 572 18.55 10.28 12.25
C LEU A 572 17.94 11.60 12.72
N LEU A 573 16.61 11.73 12.83
CA LEU A 573 15.98 12.96 13.34
C LEU A 573 16.45 13.35 14.76
N LYS A 574 16.93 12.38 15.55
CA LYS A 574 17.49 12.61 16.90
C LYS A 574 18.98 12.95 16.91
N ARG A 575 19.64 12.92 15.75
CA ARG A 575 21.07 13.17 15.57
C ARG A 575 21.34 14.64 15.27
N THR A 576 22.62 15.01 15.29
CA THR A 576 23.05 16.38 14.99
C THR A 576 22.71 16.76 13.55
N ARG A 577 22.58 18.06 13.30
CA ARG A 577 22.38 18.59 11.94
C ARG A 577 23.48 18.14 10.97
N LEU A 578 24.73 18.07 11.45
CA LEU A 578 25.89 17.64 10.66
C LEU A 578 25.73 16.17 10.20
N GLU A 579 25.37 15.27 11.11
CA GLU A 579 25.16 13.85 10.78
C GLU A 579 24.01 13.67 9.76
N LYS A 580 22.91 14.43 9.89
CA LYS A 580 21.81 14.40 8.91
C LYS A 580 22.27 14.88 7.53
N LEU A 581 23.04 15.97 7.46
CA LEU A 581 23.60 16.50 6.20
C LEU A 581 24.57 15.52 5.56
N ALA A 582 25.45 14.89 6.35
CA ALA A 582 26.38 13.89 5.84
C ALA A 582 25.63 12.70 5.21
N TYR A 583 24.60 12.18 5.89
CA TYR A 583 23.75 11.11 5.35
C TYR A 583 23.05 11.53 4.04
N LEU A 584 22.45 12.72 3.98
CA LEU A 584 21.78 13.19 2.76
C LEU A 584 22.77 13.40 1.62
N HIS A 585 23.96 13.93 1.91
CA HIS A 585 25.03 14.11 0.93
C HIS A 585 25.45 12.76 0.36
N GLU A 586 25.70 11.78 1.22
CA GLU A 586 26.04 10.42 0.80
C GLU A 586 24.92 9.81 -0.06
N LYS A 587 23.65 9.90 0.36
CA LYS A 587 22.51 9.37 -0.40
C LYS A 587 22.39 10.02 -1.78
N VAL A 588 22.54 11.34 -1.89
CA VAL A 588 22.36 12.06 -3.16
C VAL A 588 23.53 11.84 -4.11
N PHE A 589 24.76 12.02 -3.64
CA PHE A 589 25.94 12.01 -4.53
C PHE A 589 26.50 10.62 -4.78
N THR A 590 26.34 9.65 -3.86
CA THR A 590 26.74 8.26 -4.12
C THR A 590 25.78 7.57 -5.09
N SER A 591 24.48 7.89 -5.04
CA SER A 591 23.49 7.32 -5.97
C SER A 591 23.58 7.92 -7.39
N ALA A 592 24.27 9.04 -7.52
CA ALA A 592 24.44 9.74 -8.79
C ALA A 592 25.72 9.32 -9.54
N LEU A 593 26.66 8.66 -8.86
CA LEU A 593 27.73 7.85 -9.46
C LEU A 593 27.12 6.54 -9.95
#